data_AF-A0A9D6FJG7-F1
#
_entry.id   AF-A0A9D6FJG7-F1
#
_cell.length_a   1.000
_cell.length_b   1.000
_cell.length_c   1.000
_cell.angle_alpha   90.00
_cell.angle_beta   90.00
_cell.angle_gamma   90.00
#
_symmetry.space_group_name_H-M   'P 1'
#
loop_
_entity.id
_entity.type
_entity.pdbx_description
1 polymer ?
#
loop_
_entity_poly.entity_id
_entity_poly.type
_entity_poly.pdbx_seq_one_letter_code
_entity_poly.pdbx_strand_id
1 'polypeptide(L)' 'MMTKKLYTTLEVLRRVKIARNTLYKWLREGKIPEVYRDRNNFRLFTPSDIQKLLRYKNMIRRPVLSHERESNNHG' A
#
# COMPACT_ATOMS: atom_id res chain seq x y z
N MET A 1 -25.06 11.47 -0.78
CA MET A 1 -24.03 11.85 0.20
C MET A 1 -22.85 10.89 0.08
N MET A 2 -21.72 11.29 -0.50
CA MET A 2 -20.54 10.41 -0.60
C MET A 2 -19.70 10.59 0.66
N THR A 3 -19.83 9.66 1.60
CA THR A 3 -18.91 9.54 2.73
C THR A 3 -17.50 9.36 2.16
N LYS A 4 -16.62 10.33 2.38
CA LYS A 4 -15.20 10.21 2.06
C LYS A 4 -14.63 9.12 2.97
N LYS A 5 -14.68 7.86 2.52
CA LYS A 5 -14.11 6.73 3.25
C LYS A 5 -12.59 6.90 3.22
N LEU A 6 -12.03 7.20 4.38
CA LEU A 6 -10.59 7.24 4.60
C LEU A 6 -10.19 5.91 5.23
N TYR A 7 -9.14 5.33 4.70
CA TYR A 7 -8.61 4.05 5.14
C TYR A 7 -7.27 4.26 5.80
N THR A 8 -7.09 3.67 6.97
CA THR A 8 -5.77 3.66 7.62
C THR A 8 -4.84 2.68 6.90
N THR A 9 -3.53 2.82 7.13
CA THR A 9 -2.53 1.86 6.64
C THR A 9 -2.95 0.41 6.92
N LEU A 10 -3.44 0.09 8.12
CA LEU A 10 -3.88 -1.26 8.49
C LEU A 10 -5.05 -1.77 7.64
N GLU A 11 -6.02 -0.91 7.33
CA GLU A 11 -7.13 -1.27 6.47
C GLU A 11 -6.71 -1.47 5.02
N VAL A 12 -5.79 -0.63 4.52
CA VAL A 12 -5.24 -0.76 3.17
C VAL A 12 -4.52 -2.09 3.01
N LEU A 13 -3.68 -2.47 3.98
CA LEU A 13 -2.96 -3.75 3.95
C LEU A 13 -3.92 -4.94 3.90
N ARG A 14 -4.99 -4.90 4.69
CA ARG A 14 -6.04 -5.92 4.68
C ARG A 14 -6.78 -6.00 3.34
N ARG A 15 -7.13 -4.85 2.75
CA ARG A 15 -7.85 -4.78 1.46
C ARG A 15 -7.00 -5.19 0.27
N VAL A 16 -5.77 -4.68 0.20
CA VAL A 16 -4.84 -4.95 -0.90
C VAL A 16 -4.17 -6.31 -0.74
N LYS A 17 -4.23 -6.92 0.46
CA LYS A 17 -3.55 -8.18 0.83
C LYS A 17 -2.07 -8.11 0.48
N ILE A 18 -1.37 -7.14 1.06
CA ILE A 18 0.08 -6.94 0.92
C ILE A 18 0.71 -6.79 2.31
N ALA A 19 1.99 -7.10 2.40
CA ALA A 19 2.75 -6.88 3.63
C ALA A 19 2.97 -5.39 3.87
N ARG A 20 3.11 -5.01 5.16
CA ARG A 20 3.53 -3.66 5.57
C ARG A 20 4.78 -3.22 4.80
N ASN A 21 5.76 -4.10 4.71
CA ASN A 21 7.04 -3.80 4.11
C ASN A 21 6.90 -3.41 2.62
N THR A 22 6.04 -4.11 1.87
CA THR A 22 5.74 -3.79 0.47
C THR A 22 5.13 -2.39 0.31
N LEU A 23 4.18 -2.03 1.18
CA LEU A 23 3.56 -0.72 1.15
C LEU A 23 4.58 0.38 1.48
N TYR A 24 5.43 0.18 2.50
CA TYR A 24 6.49 1.13 2.84
C TYR A 24 7.51 1.27 1.73
N LYS A 25 7.90 0.17 1.07
CA LYS A 25 8.82 0.18 -0.07
C LYS A 25 8.24 1.01 -1.22
N TRP A 26 6.97 0.79 -1.59
CA TRP A 26 6.31 1.57 -2.64
C TRP A 26 6.15 3.05 -2.29
N LEU A 27 5.91 3.38 -1.02
CA LEU A 27 5.88 4.75 -0.54
C LEU A 27 7.27 5.41 -0.59
N ARG A 28 8.32 4.70 -0.16
CA ARG A 28 9.71 5.19 -0.24
C ARG A 28 10.18 5.39 -1.67
N GLU A 29 9.82 4.48 -2.56
CA GLU A 29 10.14 4.55 -3.99
C GLU A 29 9.27 5.54 -4.78
N GLY A 30 8.32 6.23 -4.13
CA GLY A 30 7.44 7.19 -4.78
C GLY A 30 6.46 6.57 -5.79
N LYS A 31 6.22 5.25 -5.72
CA LYS A 31 5.32 4.53 -6.64
C LYS A 31 3.85 4.83 -6.37
N ILE A 32 3.54 5.31 -5.18
CA ILE A 32 2.20 5.72 -4.76
C ILE A 32 2.28 7.21 -4.40
N PRO A 33 1.32 8.03 -4.83
CA PRO A 33 1.27 9.43 -4.45
C PRO A 33 1.23 9.60 -2.93
N GLU A 34 1.79 10.72 -2.46
CA GLU A 34 1.81 11.04 -1.05
C GLU A 34 0.38 11.11 -0.50
N VAL A 35 0.12 10.35 0.56
CA VAL A 35 -1.22 10.20 1.13
C VAL A 35 -1.52 11.32 2.09
N TYR A 36 -2.80 11.64 2.23
CA TYR A 36 -3.25 12.68 3.15
C TYR A 36 -2.82 12.34 4.57
N ARG A 37 -2.24 13.31 5.27
CA ARG A 37 -1.92 13.21 6.69
C ARG A 37 -2.99 13.97 7.45
N ASP A 38 -3.65 13.28 8.36
CA ASP A 38 -4.57 13.94 9.27
C ASP A 38 -3.82 14.84 10.27
N ARG A 39 -4.54 15.70 11.00
CA ARG A 39 -3.99 16.54 12.08
C ARG A 39 -3.21 15.74 13.11
N ASN A 40 -3.56 14.47 13.29
CA ASN A 40 -2.87 13.56 14.20
C ASN A 40 -1.68 12.82 13.55
N ASN A 41 -1.16 13.31 12.42
CA ASN A 41 -0.09 12.70 11.62
C ASN A 41 -0.38 11.26 11.13
N PHE A 42 -1.64 10.84 11.14
CA PHE A 42 -2.03 9.54 10.58
C PHE A 42 -2.13 9.60 9.07
N ARG A 43 -1.55 8.59 8.41
CA ARG A 43 -1.66 8.39 6.97
C ARG A 43 -3.05 7.83 6.63
N LEU A 44 -3.80 8.61 5.87
CA LEU A 44 -5.14 8.27 5.42
C LEU A 44 -5.15 8.11 3.90
N PHE A 45 -5.63 6.95 3.47
CA PHE A 45 -5.71 6.56 2.08
C PHE A 45 -7.15 6.70 1.61
N THR A 46 -7.35 7.24 0.41
CA THR A 46 -8.68 7.29 -0.21
C THR A 46 -8.98 5.97 -0.94
N PRO A 47 -10.25 5.66 -1.25
CA PRO A 47 -10.58 4.53 -2.12
C PRO A 47 -9.84 4.56 -3.45
N SER A 48 -9.59 5.76 -4.00
CA SER A 48 -8.82 5.96 -5.22
C SER A 48 -7.37 5.48 -5.07
N ASP A 49 -6.74 5.71 -3.90
CA ASP A 49 -5.38 5.25 -3.62
C ASP A 49 -5.32 3.72 -3.50
N ILE A 50 -6.32 3.11 -2.87
CA ILE A 50 -6.46 1.65 -2.81
C ILE A 50 -6.59 1.06 -4.22
N GLN A 51 -7.35 1.70 -5.10
CA GLN A 51 -7.51 1.22 -6.47
C GLN A 51 -6.19 1.32 -7.26
N LYS A 52 -5.43 2.40 -7.09
CA LYS A 52 -4.08 2.54 -7.67
C LYS A 52 -3.14 1.45 -7.15
N LEU A 53 -3.17 1.18 -5.84
CA LEU A 53 -2.41 0.11 -5.19
C LEU A 53 -2.74 -1.27 -5.77
N LEU A 54 -4.02 -1.58 -5.95
CA LEU A 54 -4.47 -2.83 -6.55
C LEU A 54 -4.01 -2.97 -8.00
N ARG A 55 -4.12 -1.89 -8.80
CA ARG A 55 -3.63 -1.87 -10.18
C ARG A 55 -2.12 -2.08 -10.23
N TYR A 56 -1.37 -1.36 -9.40
CA TYR A 56 0.09 -1.47 -9.34
C TYR A 56 0.53 -2.86 -8.88
N LYS A 57 -0.12 -3.44 -7.86
CA LYS A 57 0.08 -4.84 -7.46
C LYS A 57 -0.11 -5.80 -8.62
N ASN A 58 -1.17 -5.62 -9.41
CA ASN A 58 -1.45 -6.46 -10.56
C ASN A 58 -0.39 -6.29 -11.67
N MET A 59 0.11 -5.07 -11.86
CA MET A 59 1.19 -4.78 -12.82
C MET A 59 2.52 -5.42 -12.40
N ILE A 60 2.92 -5.32 -11.13
CA ILE A 60 4.15 -5.94 -10.62
C ILE A 60 4.08 -7.48 -10.67
N ARG A 61 2.89 -8.05 -10.49
CA ARG A 61 2.69 -9.50 -10.57
C ARG A 61 2.91 -10.07 -11.96
N ARG A 62 3.12 -9.26 -13.00
CA ARG A 62 3.73 -9.75 -14.24
C ARG A 62 5.21 -9.97 -13.94
N PRO A 63 5.67 -11.22 -13.76
CA PRO A 63 7.03 -11.45 -13.33
C PRO A 63 7.96 -11.12 -14.50
N VAL A 64 8.70 -10.02 -14.38
CA VAL A 64 10.08 -10.07 -14.87
C VAL A 64 10.82 -10.91 -13.83
N LEU A 65 11.16 -12.14 -14.21
CA LEU A 65 11.92 -13.09 -13.40
C LEU A 65 13.15 -12.40 -12.83
N SER A 66 13.20 -12.22 -11.51
CA SER A 66 14.42 -11.86 -10.78
C SER A 66 14.26 -12.29 -9.32
N HIS A 67 15.18 -13.14 -8.93
CA HIS A 67 15.29 -13.92 -7.70
C HIS A 67 15.39 -13.08 -6.41
N GLU A 68 14.89 -13.71 -5.34
CA GLU A 68 15.52 -13.79 -4.00
C GLU A 68 15.42 -12.59 -3.01
N ARG A 69 15.41 -12.98 -1.72
CA ARG A 69 15.43 -12.21 -0.45
C ARG A 69 14.02 -11.78 0.00
N GLU A 70 13.44 -12.26 1.10
CA GLU A 70 14.06 -12.66 2.37
C GLU A 70 13.06 -13.45 3.23
N SER A 71 13.53 -14.59 3.74
CA SER A 71 12.98 -15.36 4.85
C SER A 71 12.95 -14.54 6.15
N ASN A 72 12.00 -14.88 7.02
CA ASN A 72 12.03 -14.74 8.48
C ASN A 72 11.84 -13.34 9.09
N ASN A 73 10.71 -13.13 9.79
CA ASN A 73 10.74 -12.90 11.24
C ASN A 73 9.34 -13.07 11.89
N HIS A 74 9.13 -14.17 12.59
CA HIS A 74 8.18 -14.29 13.70
C HIS A 74 9.01 -14.93 14.83
N GLY A 75 9.43 -14.10 15.77
CA GLY A 75 10.02 -14.53 17.05
C GLY A 75 8.95 -14.54 18.12
#